data_AF-A0A376LNL6-F1
#
_entry.id   AF-A0A376LNL6-F1
#
_cell.length_a   1.000
_cell.length_b   1.000
_cell.length_c   1.000
_cell.angle_alpha   90.00
_cell.angle_beta   90.00
_cell.angle_gamma   90.00
#
_symmetry.space_group_name_H-M   'P 1'
#
loop_
_entity.id
_entity.type
_entity.pdbx_description
1 polymer ?
#
loop_
_entity_poly.entity_id
_entity_poly.type
_entity_poly.pdbx_seq_one_letter_code
_entity_poly.pdbx_strand_id
1 'polypeptide(L)'
;MVLTSGGNITSGIDLTRRLHQNQVFGLTVPLITKADGTKFGKTEGGAVWLDPKKTSPYKFYQFWINTADADVYRFLKFFTFMSIEEINALEEEDKNSGKAPRAQYVLAEQVSRLVHGEEGLQAAKRITNACSAVP
;
A
#
# COMPACT_ATOMS: atom_id res chain seq x y z
N MET A 1 6.02 -11.26 16.43
CA MET A 1 6.35 -9.83 16.63
C MET A 1 7.12 -9.36 15.41
N VAL A 2 6.55 -8.44 14.63
CA VAL A 2 7.18 -7.94 13.39
C VAL A 2 7.99 -6.69 13.74
N LEU A 3 9.31 -6.79 13.74
CA LEU A 3 10.21 -5.65 13.96
C LEU A 3 11.08 -5.46 12.72
N THR A 4 11.24 -4.21 12.31
CA THR A 4 11.86 -3.78 11.05
C THR A 4 13.37 -3.98 10.96
N SER A 5 13.99 -4.65 11.93
CA SER A 5 15.44 -4.86 11.98
C SER A 5 15.76 -6.30 12.35
N GLY A 6 16.46 -6.99 11.44
CA GLY A 6 16.91 -8.37 11.65
C GLY A 6 17.69 -8.53 12.96
N GLY A 7 18.51 -7.54 13.33
CA GLY A 7 19.30 -7.56 14.57
C GLY A 7 18.46 -7.54 15.86
N ASN A 8 17.34 -6.81 15.88
CA ASN A 8 16.45 -6.79 17.04
C ASN A 8 15.66 -8.10 17.13
N ILE A 9 15.26 -8.67 15.98
CA ILE A 9 14.57 -9.96 15.92
C ILE A 9 15.47 -11.09 16.45
N THR A 10 16.71 -11.19 15.95
CA THR A 10 17.65 -12.23 16.40
C THR A 10 17.97 -12.10 17.89
N SER A 11 18.14 -10.87 18.37
CA SER A 11 18.33 -10.60 19.80
C SER A 11 17.14 -11.07 20.63
N GLY A 12 15.91 -10.87 20.14
CA GLY A 12 14.70 -11.38 20.80
C GLY A 12 14.59 -12.90 20.80
N ILE A 13 15.00 -13.57 19.72
CA ILE A 13 15.06 -15.04 19.63
C ILE A 13 16.04 -15.58 20.67
N ASP A 14 17.24 -15.01 20.76
CA ASP A 14 18.25 -15.43 21.73
C ASP A 14 17.81 -15.17 23.18
N LEU A 15 17.18 -14.02 23.44
CA LEU A 15 16.67 -13.69 24.77
C LEU A 15 15.58 -14.68 25.21
N THR A 16 14.63 -15.00 24.32
CA THR A 16 13.55 -15.96 24.60
C THR A 16 14.10 -17.35 24.90
N ARG A 17 15.10 -17.79 24.13
CA ARG A 17 15.78 -19.06 24.37
C ARG A 17 16.46 -19.10 25.74
N ARG A 18 17.10 -18.00 26.18
CA ARG A 18 17.80 -17.95 27.47
C ARG A 18 16.86 -17.92 28.67
N LEU A 19 15.79 -17.13 28.61
CA LEU A 19 14.90 -16.90 29.75
C LEU A 19 13.80 -17.96 29.87
N HIS A 20 13.31 -18.48 28.75
CA HIS A 20 12.13 -19.34 28.71
C HIS A 20 12.39 -20.72 28.10
N GLN A 21 13.64 -21.00 27.68
CA GLN A 21 14.05 -22.27 27.07
C GLN A 21 13.19 -22.70 25.86
N ASN A 22 12.53 -21.73 25.21
CA ASN A 22 11.61 -21.97 24.10
C ASN A 22 12.24 -21.53 22.77
N GLN A 23 11.93 -22.29 21.71
CA GLN A 23 12.28 -21.92 20.34
C GLN A 23 11.20 -21.00 19.76
N VAL A 24 11.64 -19.89 19.17
CA VAL A 24 10.78 -18.93 18.47
C VAL A 24 11.40 -18.54 17.13
N PHE A 25 10.56 -18.07 16.22
CA PHE A 25 10.95 -17.69 14.86
C PHE A 25 10.69 -16.21 14.60
N GLY A 26 11.47 -15.65 13.69
CA GLY A 26 11.33 -14.28 13.22
C GLY A 26 11.12 -14.26 11.72
N LEU A 27 10.29 -13.33 11.25
CA LEU A 27 10.07 -13.07 9.84
C LEU A 27 10.18 -11.57 9.61
N THR A 28 10.95 -11.19 8.59
CA THR A 28 11.03 -9.82 8.12
C THR A 28 10.27 -9.68 6.81
N VAL A 29 9.75 -8.47 6.58
CA VAL A 29 9.15 -8.08 5.30
C VAL A 29 10.16 -7.23 4.51
N PRO A 30 10.16 -7.30 3.18
CA PRO A 30 11.06 -6.49 2.37
C PRO A 30 10.77 -5.00 2.57
N LEU A 31 11.81 -4.18 2.46
CA LEU A 31 11.62 -2.73 2.40
C LEU A 31 10.95 -2.39 1.07
N ILE A 32 9.82 -1.69 1.13
CA ILE A 32 9.10 -1.29 -0.07
C ILE A 32 9.86 -0.14 -0.76
N THR A 33 10.33 -0.40 -1.97
CA THR A 33 10.88 0.59 -2.91
C THR A 33 9.93 0.75 -4.09
N LYS A 34 10.03 1.87 -4.80
CA LYS A 34 9.40 2.04 -6.11
C LYS A 34 10.34 1.56 -7.22
N ALA A 35 9.81 1.29 -8.40
CA ALA A 35 10.61 0.89 -9.57
C ALA A 35 11.64 1.96 -9.99
N ASP A 36 11.35 3.23 -9.70
CA ASP A 36 12.26 4.37 -9.92
C ASP A 36 13.41 4.49 -8.90
N GLY A 37 13.49 3.56 -7.93
CA GLY A 37 14.52 3.53 -6.89
C GLY A 37 14.25 4.45 -5.70
N THR A 38 13.18 5.26 -5.73
CA THR A 38 12.80 6.13 -4.61
C THR A 38 12.15 5.33 -3.47
N LYS A 39 12.25 5.86 -2.25
CA LYS A 39 11.62 5.25 -1.06
C LYS A 39 10.10 5.39 -1.15
N PHE A 40 9.40 4.30 -0.88
CA PHE A 40 7.94 4.30 -0.77
C PHE A 40 7.47 5.25 0.35
N GLY A 41 6.34 5.94 0.11
CA GLY A 41 5.73 6.85 1.09
C GLY A 41 6.42 8.22 1.25
N LYS A 42 7.48 8.51 0.48
CA LYS A 42 8.00 9.88 0.33
C LYS A 42 7.46 10.51 -0.94
N THR A 43 6.76 11.63 -0.79
CA THR A 43 6.39 12.52 -1.89
C THR A 43 7.18 13.82 -1.77
N GLU A 44 7.16 14.67 -2.80
CA GLU A 44 7.73 16.02 -2.74
C GLU A 44 7.13 16.85 -1.59
N GLY A 45 5.88 16.59 -1.23
CA GLY A 45 5.17 17.20 -0.09
C GLY A 45 5.42 16.54 1.27
N GLY A 46 6.33 15.57 1.36
CA GLY A 46 6.63 14.85 2.60
C GLY A 46 5.98 13.46 2.69
N ALA A 47 5.82 12.97 3.94
CA ALA A 47 5.29 11.65 4.20
C ALA A 47 3.77 11.57 3.94
N VAL A 48 3.31 10.43 3.43
CA VAL A 48 1.89 10.10 3.33
C VAL A 48 1.44 9.51 4.67
N TRP A 49 0.68 10.28 5.44
CA TRP A 49 0.23 9.89 6.78
C TRP A 49 -1.09 9.11 6.73
N LEU A 50 -1.29 8.21 7.69
CA LEU A 50 -2.58 7.54 7.91
C LEU A 50 -3.57 8.42 8.67
N ASP A 51 -3.09 9.45 9.38
CA ASP A 51 -3.93 10.41 10.09
C ASP A 51 -4.60 11.37 9.08
N PRO A 52 -5.93 11.38 8.96
CA PRO A 52 -6.66 12.22 8.01
C PRO A 52 -6.44 13.73 8.24
N LYS A 53 -6.00 14.15 9.44
CA LYS A 53 -5.66 15.54 9.73
C LYS A 53 -4.30 15.96 9.16
N LYS A 54 -3.40 15.01 8.90
CA LYS A 54 -2.07 15.25 8.33
C LYS A 54 -2.03 15.01 6.82
N THR A 55 -2.71 13.95 6.36
CA THR A 55 -2.92 13.69 4.94
C THR A 55 -4.40 13.43 4.74
N SER A 56 -5.09 14.35 4.06
CA SER A 56 -6.53 14.19 3.84
C SER A 56 -6.84 12.90 3.07
N PRO A 57 -8.02 12.28 3.28
CA PRO A 57 -8.41 11.07 2.54
C PRO A 57 -8.32 11.23 1.02
N TYR A 58 -8.61 12.43 0.51
CA TYR A 58 -8.40 12.77 -0.90
C TYR A 58 -6.92 12.68 -1.31
N LYS A 59 -6.00 13.33 -0.59
CA LYS A 59 -4.56 13.26 -0.91
C LYS A 59 -4.02 11.84 -0.77
N PHE A 60 -4.51 11.10 0.22
CA PHE A 60 -4.16 9.69 0.41
C PHE A 60 -4.61 8.84 -0.79
N TYR A 61 -5.87 8.98 -1.22
CA TYR A 61 -6.41 8.31 -2.40
C TYR A 61 -5.66 8.67 -3.68
N GLN A 62 -5.36 9.96 -3.89
CA GLN A 62 -4.57 10.44 -5.03
C GLN A 62 -3.15 9.90 -5.06
N PHE A 63 -2.50 9.73 -3.89
CA PHE A 63 -1.18 9.10 -3.82
C PHE A 63 -1.19 7.69 -4.43
N TRP A 64 -2.24 6.90 -4.16
CA TRP A 64 -2.38 5.56 -4.72
C TRP A 64 -2.79 5.54 -6.19
N ILE A 65 -3.65 6.48 -6.62
CA ILE A 65 -3.97 6.65 -8.05
C ILE A 65 -2.72 6.93 -8.87
N ASN A 66 -1.79 7.73 -8.33
CA ASN A 66 -0.54 8.09 -9.00
C ASN A 66 0.55 7.01 -8.90
N THR A 67 0.19 5.76 -8.60
CA THR A 67 1.13 4.63 -8.60
C THR A 67 1.54 4.29 -10.03
N ALA A 68 2.84 4.12 -10.26
CA ALA A 68 3.35 3.72 -11.57
C ALA A 68 2.87 2.31 -11.96
N ASP A 69 2.65 2.09 -13.26
CA ASP A 69 2.22 0.78 -13.80
C ASP A 69 3.15 -0.36 -13.38
N ALA A 70 4.46 -0.10 -13.29
CA ALA A 70 5.47 -1.06 -12.88
C ALA A 70 5.34 -1.50 -11.40
N ASP A 71 4.66 -0.72 -10.57
CA ASP A 71 4.55 -0.94 -9.13
C ASP A 71 3.15 -1.40 -8.70
N VAL A 72 2.10 -1.07 -9.46
CA VAL A 72 0.71 -1.19 -9.01
C VAL A 72 0.30 -2.61 -8.61
N TYR A 73 0.66 -3.62 -9.41
CA TYR A 73 0.32 -5.02 -9.11
C TYR A 73 1.09 -5.59 -7.93
N ARG A 74 2.35 -5.15 -7.76
CA ARG A 74 3.14 -5.49 -6.58
C ARG A 74 2.58 -4.81 -5.33
N PHE A 75 2.09 -3.59 -5.44
CA PHE A 75 1.45 -2.89 -4.33
C PHE A 75 0.08 -3.47 -3.98
N LEU A 76 -0.69 -3.96 -4.95
CA LEU A 76 -1.90 -4.73 -4.68
C LEU A 76 -1.60 -5.95 -3.79
N LYS A 77 -0.52 -6.69 -4.08
CA LYS A 77 -0.08 -7.86 -3.29
C LYS A 77 0.41 -7.48 -1.88
N PHE A 78 0.96 -6.29 -1.69
CA PHE A 78 1.49 -5.85 -0.40
C PHE A 78 0.46 -5.17 0.52
N PHE A 79 -0.47 -4.41 -0.04
CA PHE A 79 -1.30 -3.46 0.72
C PHE A 79 -2.79 -3.79 0.71
N THR A 80 -3.21 -4.84 0.02
CA THR A 80 -4.62 -5.26 -0.03
C THR A 80 -4.79 -6.69 0.48
N PHE A 81 -6.04 -7.04 0.78
CA PHE A 81 -6.45 -8.41 1.09
C PHE A 81 -7.03 -9.15 -0.12
N MET A 82 -6.80 -8.64 -1.33
CA MET A 82 -7.23 -9.32 -2.56
C MET A 82 -6.47 -10.64 -2.71
N SER A 83 -7.14 -11.65 -3.25
CA SER A 83 -6.51 -12.91 -3.59
C SER A 83 -5.50 -12.71 -4.73
N ILE A 84 -4.48 -13.59 -4.79
CA ILE A 84 -3.48 -13.52 -5.86
C ILE A 84 -4.14 -13.77 -7.22
N GLU A 85 -5.15 -14.63 -7.25
CA GLU A 85 -5.97 -14.95 -8.41
C GLU A 85 -6.70 -13.71 -8.95
N GLU A 86 -7.34 -12.93 -8.08
CA GLU A 86 -8.01 -11.66 -8.46
C GLU A 86 -7.00 -10.63 -8.98
N ILE A 87 -5.83 -10.52 -8.36
CA ILE A 87 -4.79 -9.57 -8.79
C ILE A 87 -4.25 -9.95 -10.16
N ASN A 88 -3.98 -11.24 -10.40
CA ASN A 88 -3.49 -11.71 -11.69
C ASN A 88 -4.55 -11.56 -12.79
N ALA A 89 -5.83 -11.81 -12.48
CA ALA A 89 -6.92 -11.59 -13.43
C ALA A 89 -7.04 -10.11 -13.83
N LEU A 90 -6.91 -9.19 -12.86
CA LEU A 90 -6.89 -7.75 -13.10
C LEU A 90 -5.69 -7.34 -13.99
N GLU A 91 -4.51 -7.87 -13.72
CA GLU A 91 -3.31 -7.61 -14.52
C GLU A 91 -3.48 -8.05 -15.98
N GLU A 92 -4.07 -9.22 -16.20
CA GLU A 92 -4.34 -9.72 -17.56
C GLU A 92 -5.45 -8.92 -18.26
N GLU A 93 -6.50 -8.50 -17.54
CA GLU A 93 -7.53 -7.62 -18.10
C GLU A 93 -6.95 -6.28 -18.57
N ASP A 94 -6.14 -5.64 -17.73
CA ASP A 94 -5.53 -4.35 -18.04
C ASP A 94 -4.60 -4.45 -19.26
N LYS A 95 -3.77 -5.51 -19.35
CA LYS A 95 -2.91 -5.79 -20.51
C LYS A 95 -3.69 -5.99 -21.81
N ASN A 96 -4.83 -6.68 -21.75
CA ASN A 96 -5.61 -7.05 -22.93
C ASN A 96 -6.62 -5.96 -23.35
N SER A 97 -6.89 -4.97 -22.49
CA SER A 97 -7.94 -3.97 -22.72
C SER A 97 -7.60 -2.95 -23.82
N GLY A 98 -6.32 -2.73 -24.11
CA GLY A 98 -5.85 -1.63 -24.97
C GLY A 98 -6.14 -0.24 -24.41
N LYS A 99 -6.50 -0.13 -23.13
CA LYS A 99 -6.80 1.12 -22.42
C LYS A 99 -5.77 1.35 -21.32
N ALA A 100 -5.84 2.53 -20.69
CA ALA A 100 -5.09 2.79 -19.47
C ALA A 100 -5.48 1.77 -18.37
N PRO A 101 -4.51 1.24 -17.60
CA PRO A 101 -4.79 0.28 -16.53
C PRO A 101 -5.77 0.83 -15.49
N ARG A 102 -6.69 -0.02 -15.02
CA ARG A 102 -7.61 0.31 -13.92
C ARG A 102 -7.06 -0.10 -12.55
N ALA A 103 -5.95 -0.83 -12.51
CA ALA A 103 -5.34 -1.32 -11.27
C ALA A 103 -5.05 -0.23 -10.23
N GLN A 104 -4.68 0.99 -10.65
CA GLN A 104 -4.40 2.11 -9.74
C GLN A 104 -5.65 2.53 -8.97
N TYR A 105 -6.80 2.57 -9.65
CA TYR A 105 -8.07 2.88 -9.02
C TYR A 105 -8.45 1.78 -8.03
N VAL A 106 -8.31 0.51 -8.42
CA VAL A 106 -8.57 -0.63 -7.52
C VAL A 106 -7.69 -0.56 -6.27
N LEU A 107 -6.39 -0.30 -6.44
CA LEU A 107 -5.45 -0.12 -5.33
C LEU A 107 -5.86 1.03 -4.43
N ALA A 108 -6.13 2.21 -5.00
CA ALA A 108 -6.53 3.38 -4.25
C ALA A 108 -7.81 3.15 -3.44
N GLU A 109 -8.80 2.48 -4.03
CA GLU A 109 -10.04 2.14 -3.36
C GLU A 109 -9.84 1.18 -2.19
N GLN A 110 -9.13 0.07 -2.42
CA GLN A 110 -8.89 -0.94 -1.39
C GLN A 110 -8.14 -0.35 -0.19
N VAL A 111 -7.05 0.38 -0.44
CA VAL A 111 -6.22 0.90 0.65
C VAL A 111 -6.89 2.08 1.36
N SER A 112 -7.61 2.94 0.63
CA SER A 112 -8.33 4.06 1.25
C SER A 112 -9.51 3.58 2.10
N ARG A 113 -10.24 2.55 1.64
CA ARG A 113 -11.29 1.90 2.43
C ARG A 113 -10.71 1.27 3.69
N LEU A 114 -9.57 0.60 3.57
CA LEU A 114 -8.92 -0.05 4.69
C LEU A 114 -8.48 0.95 5.77
N VAL A 115 -7.92 2.10 5.38
CA VAL A 115 -7.34 3.07 6.31
C VAL A 115 -8.36 4.10 6.83
N HIS A 116 -9.25 4.57 5.97
CA HIS A 116 -10.18 5.67 6.27
C HIS A 116 -11.66 5.27 6.25
N GLY A 117 -11.95 3.98 6.08
CA GLY A 117 -13.32 3.46 6.00
C GLY A 117 -14.04 3.85 4.71
N GLU A 118 -15.29 3.39 4.59
CA GLU A 118 -16.10 3.65 3.40
C GLU A 118 -16.42 5.14 3.25
N GLU A 119 -16.70 5.85 4.35
CA GLU A 119 -16.99 7.29 4.31
C GLU A 119 -15.79 8.11 3.78
N GLY A 120 -14.58 7.79 4.25
CA GLY A 120 -13.35 8.43 3.79
C GLY A 120 -13.09 8.19 2.30
N LEU A 121 -13.33 6.96 1.83
CA LEU A 121 -13.25 6.63 0.41
C LEU A 121 -14.26 7.43 -0.41
N GLN A 122 -15.53 7.46 0.00
CA GLN A 122 -16.56 8.18 -0.73
C GLN A 122 -16.33 9.69 -0.73
N ALA A 123 -15.80 10.26 0.35
CA ALA A 123 -15.35 11.65 0.37
C ALA A 123 -14.21 11.90 -0.63
N ALA A 124 -13.20 11.02 -0.68
CA ALA A 124 -12.10 11.13 -1.62
C ALA A 124 -12.57 11.05 -3.08
N LYS A 125 -13.41 10.05 -3.42
CA LYS A 125 -14.00 9.89 -4.76
C LYS A 125 -14.83 11.11 -5.19
N ARG A 126 -15.65 11.67 -4.30
CA ARG A 126 -16.45 12.88 -4.57
C ARG A 126 -15.56 14.06 -4.96
N ILE A 127 -14.48 14.30 -4.20
CA ILE A 127 -13.55 15.40 -4.50
C ILE A 127 -12.80 15.13 -5.81
N THR A 128 -12.32 13.90 -6.03
CA THR A 128 -11.67 13.52 -7.29
C THR A 128 -12.57 13.79 -8.49
N ASN A 129 -13.82 13.32 -8.47
CA ASN A 129 -14.76 13.53 -9.57
C ASN A 129 -15.08 15.01 -9.81
N ALA A 130 -15.19 15.81 -8.73
CA ALA A 130 -15.43 17.24 -8.85
C ALA A 130 -14.23 17.99 -9.46
N CYS A 131 -13.00 17.61 -9.11
CA CYS A 131 -11.79 18.22 -9.67
C CYS A 131 -11.51 17.77 -11.12
N SER A 132 -11.89 16.55 -11.50
CA SER A 132 -11.77 16.04 -12.88
C SER A 132 -12.85 16.58 -13.82
N ALA A 133 -13.93 17.18 -13.29
CA ALA A 133 -15.04 17.73 -14.06
C ALA A 133 -14.86 19.21 -14.45
N VAL A 134 -13.68 19.80 -14.21
CA VAL A 134 -13.33 21.13 -14.70
C VAL A 134 -12.69 20.97 -16.08
N PRO A 135 -13.34 21.42 -17.17
CA PRO A 135 -12.84 21.28 -18.54
C PRO A 135 -11.53 22.05 -18.79
#